data_AF-A0A916G2L1-F1
#
_entry.id   AF-A0A916G2L1-F1
#
_cell.length_a   1.000
_cell.length_b   1.000
_cell.length_c   1.000
_cell.angle_alpha   90.00
_cell.angle_beta   90.00
_cell.angle_gamma   90.00
#
_symmetry.space_group_name_H-M   'P 1'
#
loop_
_entity.id
_entity.type
_entity.pdbx_description
1 polymer ?
#
loop_
_entity_poly.entity_id
_entity_poly.type
_entity_poly.pdbx_seq_one_letter_code
_entity_poly.pdbx_strand_id
1 'polypeptide(L)' 'GGGGRVEDATFWCGLRPMTPDGPPILGAAGFDGLYLNTGHGTLGWTMACGSGRVLADMVLGRKPDIDVAGLSMERYR' A
#
# COMPACT_ATOMS: atom_id res chain seq x y z
N GLY A 1 -32.75 -10.28 -6.81
CA GLY A 1 -31.54 -9.91 -6.07
C GLY A 1 -30.34 -10.20 -6.95
N GLY A 2 -29.43 -9.24 -7.13
CA GLY A 2 -28.29 -9.38 -8.03
C GLY A 2 -27.24 -10.32 -7.46
N GLY A 3 -27.20 -11.56 -7.94
CA GLY A 3 -26.07 -12.46 -7.81
C GLY A 3 -25.61 -12.83 -9.22
N GLY A 4 -24.29 -12.80 -9.46
CA GLY A 4 -23.73 -13.18 -10.76
C GLY A 4 -24.03 -14.64 -11.10
N ARG A 5 -24.12 -14.95 -12.40
CA ARG A 5 -24.24 -16.32 -12.90
C ARG A 5 -22.92 -17.05 -12.67
N VAL A 6 -22.98 -18.17 -11.95
CA VAL A 6 -21.77 -18.95 -11.63
C VAL A 6 -21.20 -19.58 -12.89
N GLU A 7 -22.06 -19.94 -13.85
CA GLU A 7 -21.64 -20.44 -15.17
C GLU A 7 -20.77 -19.45 -15.96
N ASP A 8 -20.86 -18.15 -15.66
CA ASP A 8 -20.09 -17.09 -16.32
C ASP A 8 -18.78 -16.75 -15.57
N ALA A 9 -18.48 -17.40 -14.45
CA ALA A 9 -17.33 -17.09 -13.63
C ALA A 9 -16.01 -17.62 -14.22
N THR A 10 -14.97 -16.78 -14.23
CA THR A 10 -13.62 -17.16 -14.68
C THR A 10 -12.65 -17.19 -13.51
N PHE A 11 -11.80 -18.22 -13.45
CA PHE A 11 -10.67 -18.24 -12.51
C PHE A 11 -9.67 -17.13 -12.85
N TRP A 12 -9.14 -16.49 -11.82
CA TRP A 12 -8.07 -15.51 -11.97
C TRP A 12 -7.08 -15.66 -10.81
N CYS A 13 -5.82 -15.31 -11.05
CA CYS A 13 -4.78 -15.25 -10.02
C CYS A 13 -3.94 -13.97 -10.15
N GLY A 14 -3.38 -13.52 -9.02
CA GLY A 14 -2.66 -12.25 -8.94
C GLY A 14 -1.54 -12.28 -7.93
N LEU A 15 -0.55 -11.44 -8.20
CA LEU A 15 0.57 -11.24 -7.29
C LEU A 15 0.13 -10.38 -6.11
N ARG A 16 0.65 -10.72 -4.92
CA ARG A 16 0.47 -9.96 -3.68
C ARG A 16 1.84 -9.51 -3.18
N PRO A 17 2.38 -8.38 -3.68
CA PRO A 17 3.63 -7.83 -3.15
C PRO A 17 3.51 -7.65 -1.64
N MET A 18 4.42 -8.26 -0.90
CA MET A 18 4.39 -8.34 0.56
C MET A 18 5.81 -8.13 1.09
N THR A 19 5.93 -7.41 2.20
CA THR A 19 7.19 -7.27 2.91
C THR A 19 7.45 -8.47 3.83
N PRO A 20 8.70 -8.82 4.15
CA PRO A 20 9.02 -9.98 5.00
C PRO A 20 8.36 -10.01 6.40
N ASP A 21 8.08 -8.84 6.95
CA ASP A 21 7.53 -8.59 8.30
C ASP A 21 6.03 -8.21 8.29
N GLY A 22 5.41 -8.01 7.12
CA GLY A 22 3.98 -7.76 6.95
C GLY A 22 3.56 -6.32 6.58
N PRO A 23 3.91 -5.27 7.36
CA PRO A 23 3.48 -3.90 7.10
C PRO A 23 3.97 -3.36 5.74
N PRO A 24 3.19 -2.52 5.03
CA PRO A 24 3.63 -1.96 3.76
C PRO A 24 4.86 -1.06 3.91
N ILE A 25 5.49 -0.75 2.79
CA ILE A 25 6.48 0.31 2.66
C ILE A 25 5.78 1.56 2.13
N LEU A 26 5.76 2.61 2.96
CA LEU A 26 5.26 3.96 2.67
C LEU A 26 6.37 4.99 2.90
N GLY A 27 6.64 5.84 1.90
CA GLY A 27 7.49 7.02 2.07
C GLY A 27 8.59 7.15 1.03
N ALA A 28 9.55 8.05 1.29
CA ALA A 28 10.62 8.37 0.34
C ALA A 28 11.53 7.16 0.04
N ALA A 29 11.96 7.04 -1.22
CA ALA A 29 12.80 5.95 -1.70
C ALA A 29 14.31 6.24 -1.61
N GLY A 30 14.70 7.40 -1.07
CA GLY A 30 16.09 7.88 -1.04
C GLY A 30 16.53 8.63 -2.29
N PHE A 31 15.61 8.91 -3.22
CA PHE A 31 15.82 9.81 -4.35
C PHE A 31 14.78 10.94 -4.30
N ASP A 32 15.20 12.15 -4.66
CA ASP A 32 14.33 13.33 -4.63
C ASP A 32 13.10 13.13 -5.51
N GLY A 33 11.92 13.38 -4.92
CA GLY A 33 10.63 13.23 -5.59
C GLY A 33 10.16 11.78 -5.80
N LEU A 34 10.91 10.76 -5.35
CA LEU A 34 10.50 9.36 -5.46
C LEU A 34 9.94 8.82 -4.14
N TYR A 35 8.70 8.30 -4.20
CA TYR A 35 7.99 7.73 -3.07
C TYR A 35 7.49 6.31 -3.37
N LEU A 36 7.37 5.49 -2.33
CA LEU A 36 6.92 4.11 -2.38
C LEU A 36 5.59 3.95 -1.67
N ASN A 37 4.71 3.14 -2.27
CA ASN A 37 3.45 2.68 -1.71
C ASN A 37 3.26 1.22 -2.16
N THR A 38 3.95 0.29 -1.49
CA THR A 38 4.02 -1.11 -1.92
C THR A 38 4.10 -2.07 -0.72
N GLY A 39 3.96 -3.37 -0.97
CA GLY A 39 4.17 -4.40 0.05
C GLY A 39 2.95 -4.70 0.95
N HIS A 40 1.75 -4.24 0.59
CA HIS A 40 0.53 -4.40 1.40
C HIS A 40 0.00 -5.83 1.52
N GLY A 41 0.54 -6.77 0.76
CA GLY A 41 0.17 -8.17 0.80
C GLY A 41 -1.33 -8.41 0.59
N THR A 42 -1.94 -9.17 1.50
CA THR A 42 -3.37 -9.53 1.43
C THR A 42 -4.30 -8.36 1.74
N LEU A 43 -3.80 -7.33 2.44
CA LEU A 43 -4.57 -6.21 2.98
C LEU A 43 -4.55 -4.95 2.09
N GLY A 44 -4.00 -5.03 0.87
CA GLY A 44 -3.89 -3.88 -0.04
C GLY A 44 -5.20 -3.13 -0.26
N TRP A 45 -6.32 -3.83 -0.46
CA TRP A 45 -7.63 -3.20 -0.65
C TRP A 45 -8.11 -2.47 0.62
N THR A 46 -7.96 -3.12 1.78
CA THR A 46 -8.33 -2.55 3.08
C THR A 46 -7.54 -1.27 3.38
N MET A 47 -6.25 -1.25 3.04
CA MET A 47 -5.34 -0.16 3.38
C MET A 47 -5.24 0.94 2.30
N ALA A 48 -5.77 0.71 1.10
CA ALA A 48 -5.53 1.55 -0.08
C ALA A 48 -5.76 3.05 0.18
N CYS A 49 -6.91 3.42 0.75
CA CYS A 49 -7.27 4.82 0.99
C CYS A 49 -6.37 5.47 2.04
N GLY A 50 -6.07 4.76 3.13
CA GLY A 50 -5.19 5.26 4.19
C GLY A 50 -3.77 5.47 3.71
N SER A 51 -3.19 4.49 3.01
CA SER A 51 -1.84 4.60 2.44
C SER A 51 -1.75 5.71 1.39
N GLY A 52 -2.77 5.86 0.53
CA GLY A 52 -2.84 6.95 -0.45
C GLY A 52 -2.88 8.33 0.21
N ARG A 53 -3.66 8.49 1.29
CA ARG A 53 -3.74 9.73 2.06
C ARG A 53 -2.38 10.09 2.68
N VAL A 54 -1.72 9.14 3.33
CA VAL A 54 -0.40 9.30 3.94
C VAL A 54 0.62 9.77 2.89
N LEU A 55 0.69 9.09 1.75
CA LEU A 55 1.62 9.45 0.68
C LEU A 55 1.33 10.82 0.07
N ALA A 56 0.05 11.17 -0.12
CA ALA A 56 -0.33 12.48 -0.64
C ALA A 56 0.09 13.61 0.32
N ASP A 57 0.06 13.39 1.63
CA ASP A 57 0.56 14.36 2.59
C ASP A 57 2.09 14.48 2.50
N MET A 58 2.82 13.37 2.44
CA MET A 58 4.29 13.38 2.29
C MET A 58 4.75 14.07 0.99
N VAL A 59 4.09 13.80 -0.13
CA VAL A 59 4.40 14.42 -1.44
C VAL A 59 4.17 15.93 -1.41
N LEU A 60 3.16 16.39 -0.67
CA LEU A 60 2.82 17.80 -0.55
C LEU A 60 3.50 18.50 0.63
N GLY A 61 4.45 17.84 1.30
CA GLY A 61 5.17 18.40 2.46
C GLY A 61 4.29 18.61 3.69
N ARG A 62 3.16 17.92 3.78
CA ARG A 62 2.22 17.96 4.91
C ARG A 62 2.51 16.81 5.87
N LYS A 63 2.27 17.05 7.16
CA LYS A 63 2.37 15.99 8.18
C LYS A 63 1.19 15.03 8.03
N PRO A 64 1.42 13.69 7.92
CA PRO A 64 0.33 12.72 7.95
C PRO A 64 -0.45 12.73 9.27
N ASP A 65 -1.73 12.37 9.20
CA ASP A 65 -2.66 12.35 10.36
C ASP A 65 -2.34 11.23 11.37
N ILE A 66 -1.64 10.17 10.93
CA ILE A 66 -1.21 9.04 11.76
C ILE A 66 0.31 8.98 11.85
N ASP A 67 0.83 8.33 12.90
CA ASP A 67 2.24 8.00 12.95
C ASP A 67 2.59 6.94 11.89
N VAL A 68 3.66 7.20 11.17
CA VAL A 68 4.15 6.40 10.04
C VAL A 68 5.58 5.90 10.28
N ALA A 69 6.08 6.06 11.50
CA ALA A 69 7.36 5.49 11.93
C ALA A 69 7.39 3.98 11.65
N GLY A 70 8.49 3.50 11.08
CA GLY A 70 8.67 2.10 10.70
C GLY A 70 7.94 1.66 9.42
N LEU A 71 7.23 2.56 8.73
CA LEU A 71 6.65 2.25 7.42
C LEU A 71 7.59 2.56 6.25
N SER A 72 8.69 3.28 6.45
CA SER A 72 9.62 3.60 5.36
C SER A 72 10.61 2.48 5.06
N MET A 73 11.33 2.59 3.93
CA MET A 73 12.44 1.69 3.58
C MET A 73 13.59 1.68 4.59
N GLU A 74 13.67 2.71 5.44
CA GLU A 74 14.71 2.83 6.47
C GLU A 74 14.70 1.66 7.45
N ARG A 75 13.54 1.03 7.66
CA ARG A 75 13.43 -0.11 8.58
C ARG A 75 14.25 -1.34 8.19
N TYR A 76 14.75 -1.40 6.96
CA TYR A 76 15.59 -2.48 6.42
C TYR A 76 17.05 -2.08 6.21
N ARG A 77 17.44 -0.88 6.63
CA ARG A 77 18.82 -0.40 6.59
C ARG A 77 19.44 -0.47 7.98
#